data_AF-A0A965EIR3-F1
#
_entry.id   AF-A0A965EIR3-F1
#
_cell.length_a   1.000
_cell.length_b   1.000
_cell.length_c   1.000
_cell.angle_alpha   90.00
_cell.angle_beta   90.00
_cell.angle_gamma   90.00
#
_symmetry.space_group_name_H-M   'P 1'
#
loop_
_entity.id
_entity.type
_entity.pdbx_description
1 polymer ?
#
loop_
_entity_poly.entity_id
_entity_poly.type
_entity_poly.pdbx_seq_one_letter_code
_entity_poly.pdbx_strand_id
1 'polypeptide(L)'
;QNLKDIYKTVWEISQKVIIDMSAERGAYICQSQSLNIHITDPNFGKLTSMHFYAWKKGLKTGMYYLRSTSAADAIKFTHDKTAGQQTVTAEANVAAPVMAEAALVGQVQKSIDYEARVADYEQKKSDMACSLDDPDGCEACGS
;
A
#
# COMPACT_ATOMS: atom_id res chain seq x y z
N GLN A 1 4.67 6.59 -21.92
CA GLN A 1 5.09 5.18 -21.75
C GLN A 1 6.51 5.02 -21.20
N ASN A 2 7.56 5.56 -21.82
CA ASN A 2 8.98 5.30 -21.46
C ASN A 2 9.36 5.31 -19.96
N LEU A 3 8.96 6.34 -19.19
CA LEU A 3 9.38 6.45 -17.78
C LEU A 3 8.79 5.34 -16.90
N LYS A 4 7.52 4.99 -17.09
CA LYS A 4 6.87 3.93 -16.28
C LYS A 4 7.48 2.56 -16.54
N ASP A 5 7.96 2.31 -17.75
CA ASP A 5 8.60 1.05 -18.10
C ASP A 5 9.98 0.89 -17.45
N ILE A 6 10.72 1.99 -17.30
CA ILE A 6 12.04 2.01 -16.66
C ILE A 6 11.92 1.85 -15.13
N TYR A 7 10.90 2.46 -14.53
CA TYR A 7 10.70 2.47 -13.07
C TYR A 7 9.71 1.41 -12.58
N LYS A 8 9.58 0.28 -13.28
CA LYS A 8 8.77 -0.84 -12.80
C LYS A 8 9.33 -1.38 -11.49
N THR A 9 8.45 -1.55 -10.51
CA THR A 9 8.74 -2.25 -9.27
C THR A 9 8.75 -3.75 -9.49
N VAL A 10 9.33 -4.49 -8.53
CA VAL A 10 9.42 -5.96 -8.62
C VAL A 10 8.06 -6.66 -8.65
N TRP A 11 7.02 -6.01 -8.11
CA TRP A 11 5.64 -6.52 -8.08
C TRP A 11 4.92 -6.39 -9.43
N GLU A 12 5.36 -5.44 -10.26
CA GLU A 12 4.80 -5.21 -11.60
C GLU A 12 5.50 -6.05 -12.67
N ILE A 13 6.69 -6.58 -12.37
CA ILE A 13 7.46 -7.44 -13.27
C ILE A 13 6.97 -8.88 -13.16
N SER A 14 6.69 -9.48 -14.32
CA SER A 14 6.36 -10.90 -14.40
C SER A 14 7.52 -11.77 -13.91
N GLN A 15 7.25 -12.62 -12.92
CA GLN A 15 8.26 -13.52 -12.35
C GLN A 15 8.79 -14.54 -13.37
N LYS A 16 8.03 -14.83 -14.43
CA LYS A 16 8.51 -15.65 -15.55
C LYS A 16 9.73 -15.03 -16.23
N VAL A 17 9.71 -13.71 -16.44
CA VAL A 17 10.83 -12.97 -17.07
C VAL A 17 12.07 -13.03 -16.18
N ILE A 18 11.88 -12.88 -14.86
CA ILE A 18 12.97 -13.02 -13.89
C ILE A 18 13.61 -14.41 -13.94
N ILE A 19 12.79 -15.46 -14.08
CA ILE A 19 13.25 -16.85 -14.22
C ILE A 19 14.00 -17.04 -15.55
N ASP A 20 13.49 -16.52 -16.66
CA ASP A 20 14.14 -16.63 -17.98
C ASP A 20 15.51 -15.95 -17.98
N MET A 21 15.60 -14.69 -17.52
CA MET A 21 16.88 -13.99 -17.38
C MET A 21 17.84 -14.70 -16.42
N SER A 22 17.31 -15.32 -15.36
CA SER A 22 18.12 -16.09 -14.42
C SER A 22 18.68 -17.36 -15.04
N ALA A 23 17.92 -18.02 -15.91
CA ALA A 23 18.38 -19.20 -16.64
C ALA A 23 19.45 -18.83 -17.67
N GLU A 24 19.27 -17.73 -18.40
CA GLU A 24 20.24 -17.23 -19.38
C GLU A 24 21.60 -16.92 -18.75
N ARG A 25 21.63 -16.16 -17.65
CA ARG A 25 22.89 -15.89 -16.94
C ARG A 25 23.44 -17.11 -16.20
N GLY A 26 22.58 -18.09 -15.88
CA GLY A 26 22.94 -19.32 -15.18
C GLY A 26 23.96 -20.18 -15.93
N ALA A 27 24.02 -20.07 -17.26
CA ALA A 27 25.03 -20.74 -18.09
C ALA A 27 26.47 -20.32 -17.75
N TYR A 28 26.66 -19.12 -17.20
CA TYR A 28 27.97 -18.55 -16.85
C TYR A 28 28.29 -18.63 -15.35
N ILE A 29 27.45 -19.31 -14.56
CA ILE A 29 27.59 -19.44 -13.10
C ILE A 29 27.95 -20.88 -12.73
N CYS A 30 29.16 -21.07 -12.18
CA CYS A 30 29.66 -22.40 -11.80
C CYS A 30 28.82 -23.07 -10.71
N GLN A 31 28.45 -22.32 -9.67
CA GLN A 31 27.58 -22.77 -8.59
C GLN A 31 26.13 -22.37 -8.89
N SER A 32 25.48 -21.62 -8.00
CA SER A 32 24.12 -21.13 -8.18
C SER A 32 24.04 -19.64 -7.86
N GLN A 33 22.84 -19.10 -7.83
CA GLN A 33 22.54 -17.72 -7.51
C GLN A 33 21.31 -17.62 -6.61
N SER A 34 21.30 -16.64 -5.72
CA SER A 34 20.17 -16.35 -4.84
C SER A 34 19.03 -15.73 -5.66
N LEU A 35 17.98 -16.51 -5.93
CA LEU A 35 16.83 -16.09 -6.71
C LEU A 35 15.62 -15.79 -5.80
N ASN A 36 15.38 -14.52 -5.51
CA ASN A 36 14.17 -14.09 -4.77
C ASN A 36 12.97 -14.00 -5.71
N ILE A 37 11.85 -14.60 -5.32
CA ILE A 37 10.59 -14.58 -6.07
C ILE A 37 9.58 -13.72 -5.33
N HIS A 38 8.91 -12.83 -6.08
CA HIS A 38 7.94 -11.87 -5.56
C HIS A 38 6.57 -12.16 -6.19
N ILE A 39 5.59 -12.57 -5.39
CA ILE A 39 4.25 -12.91 -5.89
C ILE A 39 3.20 -12.17 -5.08
N THR A 40 2.39 -11.38 -5.76
CA THR A 40 1.13 -10.84 -5.24
C THR A 40 0.08 -11.94 -5.22
N ASP A 41 -0.58 -12.12 -4.07
CA ASP A 41 -1.57 -13.17 -3.81
C ASP A 41 -1.06 -14.59 -4.14
N PRO A 42 -0.21 -15.16 -3.27
CA PRO A 42 0.33 -16.50 -3.46
C PRO A 42 -0.79 -17.54 -3.45
N ASN A 43 -0.79 -18.39 -4.47
CA ASN A 43 -1.67 -19.56 -4.58
C ASN A 43 -0.79 -20.79 -4.86
N PHE A 44 -1.14 -21.94 -4.30
CA PHE A 44 -0.49 -23.23 -4.58
C PHE A 44 -0.35 -23.51 -6.07
N GLY A 45 -1.35 -23.17 -6.90
CA GLY A 45 -1.27 -23.34 -8.35
C GLY A 45 -0.18 -22.48 -8.99
N LYS A 46 -0.05 -21.21 -8.55
CA LYS A 46 0.98 -20.28 -9.04
C LYS A 46 2.37 -20.70 -8.60
N LEU A 47 2.54 -21.09 -7.33
CA LEU A 47 3.83 -21.52 -6.79
C LEU A 47 4.30 -22.82 -7.43
N THR A 48 3.40 -23.80 -7.56
CA THR A 48 3.71 -25.10 -8.18
C THR A 48 4.13 -24.92 -9.63
N SER A 49 3.34 -24.18 -10.43
CA SER A 49 3.67 -23.92 -11.84
C SER A 49 5.00 -23.16 -12.00
N MET A 50 5.28 -22.20 -11.13
CA MET A 50 6.55 -21.44 -11.10
C MET A 50 7.74 -22.36 -10.79
N HIS A 51 7.65 -23.22 -9.78
CA HIS A 51 8.70 -24.17 -9.44
C HIS A 51 8.97 -25.17 -10.58
N PHE A 52 7.93 -25.75 -11.16
CA PHE A 52 8.08 -26.64 -12.31
C PHE A 52 8.66 -25.93 -13.53
N TYR A 53 8.32 -24.65 -13.73
CA TYR A 53 8.88 -23.85 -14.80
C TYR A 53 10.40 -23.63 -14.61
N ALA A 54 10.82 -23.19 -13.42
CA ALA A 54 12.22 -23.01 -13.08
C ALA A 54 13.03 -24.31 -13.19
N TRP A 55 12.46 -25.43 -12.75
CA TRP A 55 13.07 -26.76 -12.86
C TRP A 55 13.26 -27.17 -14.33
N LYS A 56 12.22 -27.03 -15.18
CA LYS A 56 12.31 -27.32 -16.61
C LYS A 56 13.34 -26.45 -17.34
N LYS A 57 13.60 -25.24 -16.84
CA LYS A 57 14.63 -24.32 -17.35
C LYS A 57 16.05 -24.66 -16.86
N GLY A 58 16.22 -25.66 -15.99
CA GLY A 58 17.52 -26.10 -15.51
C GLY A 58 18.14 -25.20 -14.43
N LEU A 59 17.32 -24.38 -13.74
CA LEU A 59 17.82 -23.57 -12.63
C LEU A 59 18.19 -24.45 -11.44
N LYS A 60 19.42 -24.28 -10.94
CA LYS A 60 19.92 -24.95 -9.73
C LYS A 60 19.18 -24.49 -8.48
N THR A 61 18.92 -23.19 -8.36
CA THR A 61 18.07 -22.60 -7.31
C THR A 61 16.80 -22.06 -7.95
N GLY A 62 15.69 -22.76 -7.76
CA GLY A 62 14.38 -22.35 -8.27
C GLY A 62 13.72 -21.23 -7.45
N MET A 63 14.06 -21.12 -6.16
CA MET A 63 13.58 -20.06 -5.26
C MET A 63 14.47 -20.00 -4.02
N TYR A 64 14.82 -18.80 -3.59
CA TYR A 64 15.51 -18.53 -2.33
C TYR A 64 14.53 -18.06 -1.27
N TYR A 65 14.01 -16.83 -1.41
CA TYR A 65 12.87 -16.35 -0.63
C TYR A 65 11.64 -16.18 -1.52
N LEU A 66 10.49 -16.54 -0.96
CA LEU A 66 9.20 -16.06 -1.42
C LEU A 66 8.85 -14.78 -0.67
N ARG A 67 8.63 -13.70 -1.40
CA ARG A 67 8.10 -12.45 -0.88
C ARG A 67 6.67 -12.29 -1.38
N SER A 68 5.74 -12.11 -0.46
CA SER A 68 4.33 -11.84 -0.75
C SER A 68 3.92 -10.50 -0.14
N THR A 69 3.14 -9.71 -0.86
CA THR A 69 2.41 -8.58 -0.29
C THR A 69 1.00 -9.02 0.09
N SER A 70 0.40 -8.32 1.05
CA SER A 70 -1.04 -8.40 1.28
C SER A 70 -1.79 -7.77 0.10
N ALA A 71 -3.02 -8.22 -0.14
CA ALA A 71 -3.91 -7.65 -1.17
C ALA A 71 -4.26 -6.18 -0.89
N ALA A 72 -4.24 -5.76 0.38
CA ALA A 72 -4.40 -4.39 0.79
C ALA A 72 -3.08 -3.86 1.39
N ASP A 73 -2.57 -2.76 0.85
CA ASP A 73 -1.46 -2.04 1.46
C ASP A 73 -1.95 -1.25 2.67
N ALA A 74 -1.23 -1.35 3.79
CA ALA A 74 -1.48 -0.49 4.94
C ALA A 74 -1.25 0.97 4.53
N ILE A 75 -2.24 1.84 4.82
CA ILE A 75 -2.16 3.28 4.58
C ILE A 75 -0.87 3.81 5.19
N LYS A 76 0.04 4.32 4.35
CA LYS A 76 1.30 4.89 4.79
C LYS A 76 1.00 6.28 5.34
N PHE A 77 1.10 6.45 6.66
CA PHE A 77 0.91 7.74 7.29
C PHE A 77 2.18 8.57 7.14
N THR A 78 2.10 9.66 6.39
CA THR A 78 3.09 10.74 6.42
C THR A 78 2.63 11.80 7.40
N HIS A 79 3.59 12.45 8.09
CA HIS A 79 3.33 13.45 9.13
C HIS A 79 2.42 14.59 8.64
N ASP A 80 2.54 14.96 7.36
CA ASP A 80 1.64 15.89 6.69
C ASP A 80 0.83 15.17 5.61
N LYS A 81 -0.47 15.00 5.86
CA LYS A 81 -1.41 14.38 4.92
C LYS A 81 -1.79 15.31 3.75
N THR A 82 -1.53 16.61 3.90
CA THR A 82 -1.90 17.66 2.95
C THR A 82 -0.96 17.76 1.75
N ALA A 83 0.30 17.33 1.89
CA ALA A 83 1.30 17.40 0.82
C ALA A 83 1.27 16.19 -0.14
N GLY A 84 0.54 15.11 0.19
CA GLY A 84 0.51 13.85 -0.56
C GLY A 84 -0.72 13.62 -1.44
N GLN A 85 -1.67 14.56 -1.48
CA GLN A 85 -2.87 14.46 -2.33
C GLN A 85 -2.53 14.81 -3.79
N GLN A 86 -1.81 13.94 -4.48
CA GLN A 86 -1.80 13.97 -5.94
C GLN A 86 -2.98 13.13 -6.44
N THR A 87 -3.91 13.85 -7.04
CA THR A 87 -5.16 13.40 -7.66
C THR A 87 -4.91 12.28 -8.67
N VAL A 88 -5.35 11.06 -8.36
CA VAL A 88 -5.66 10.06 -9.38
C VAL A 88 -7.00 10.44 -10.01
N THR A 89 -6.96 11.31 -11.02
CA THR A 89 -8.10 11.52 -11.93
C THR A 89 -8.23 10.28 -12.81
N ALA A 90 -9.20 9.41 -12.50
CA ALA A 90 -9.68 8.42 -13.43
C ALA A 90 -10.60 9.12 -14.45
N GLU A 91 -10.14 9.21 -15.69
CA GLU A 91 -10.95 9.66 -16.83
C GLU A 91 -11.98 8.57 -17.17
N ALA A 92 -13.27 8.84 -16.91
CA ALA A 92 -14.39 8.09 -17.44
C ALA A 92 -15.25 9.02 -18.32
N ASN A 93 -15.47 8.58 -19.55
CA ASN A 93 -16.12 9.32 -20.62
C ASN A 93 -17.56 9.75 -20.31
N VAL A 94 -17.89 10.93 -20.84
CA VAL A 94 -19.17 11.65 -20.82
C VAL A 94 -20.28 10.97 -21.64
N ALA A 95 -21.46 10.84 -21.05
CA ALA A 95 -22.76 11.07 -21.70
C ALA A 95 -23.81 11.45 -20.62
N ALA A 96 -24.32 12.68 -20.72
CA ALA A 96 -25.35 13.31 -19.86
C ALA A 96 -26.79 12.91 -20.33
N PRO A 97 -27.93 13.30 -19.70
CA PRO A 97 -28.06 14.43 -18.75
C PRO A 97 -29.11 14.36 -17.61
N VAL A 98 -28.95 15.34 -16.70
CA VAL A 98 -29.89 16.14 -15.87
C VAL A 98 -30.91 15.50 -14.90
N MET A 99 -30.77 15.88 -13.61
CA MET A 99 -31.72 16.65 -12.77
C MET A 99 -31.60 16.21 -11.28
N ALA A 100 -30.89 16.95 -10.42
CA ALA A 100 -31.09 16.95 -8.95
C ALA A 100 -30.18 17.96 -8.22
N GLU A 101 -30.57 19.24 -8.18
CA GLU A 101 -29.80 20.31 -7.52
C GLU A 101 -30.28 20.63 -6.08
N ALA A 102 -31.07 19.74 -5.45
CA ALA A 102 -31.71 20.01 -4.15
C ALA A 102 -31.18 19.19 -2.96
N ALA A 103 -30.13 18.36 -3.12
CA ALA A 103 -29.67 17.44 -2.07
C ALA A 103 -28.36 17.83 -1.36
N LEU A 104 -27.62 18.83 -1.84
CA LEU A 104 -26.24 19.07 -1.40
C LEU A 104 -26.09 19.91 -0.12
N VAL A 105 -27.12 20.64 0.32
CA VAL A 105 -27.01 21.56 1.47
C VAL A 105 -27.06 20.81 2.82
N GLY A 106 -27.72 19.65 2.88
CA GLY A 106 -27.89 18.89 4.14
C GLY A 106 -26.67 18.06 4.57
N GLN A 107 -25.75 17.75 3.65
CA GLN A 107 -24.59 16.91 3.93
C GLN A 107 -23.38 17.72 4.44
N VAL A 108 -23.24 18.98 4.02
CA VAL A 108 -22.13 19.86 4.43
C VAL A 108 -22.25 20.31 5.88
N GLN A 109 -23.47 20.53 6.39
CA GLN A 109 -23.66 20.95 7.79
C GLN A 109 -23.26 19.86 8.79
N LYS A 110 -23.51 18.59 8.46
CA LYS A 110 -23.26 17.46 9.36
C LYS A 110 -21.76 17.11 9.51
N SER A 111 -20.93 17.43 8.51
CA SER A 111 -19.49 17.20 8.57
C SER A 111 -18.76 18.25 9.40
N ILE A 112 -19.18 19.52 9.31
CA ILE A 112 -18.59 20.63 10.09
C ILE A 112 -18.82 20.42 11.60
N ASP A 113 -20.02 19.99 12.00
CA ASP A 113 -20.36 19.74 13.41
C ASP A 113 -19.62 18.51 13.99
N TYR A 114 -19.28 17.52 13.16
CA TYR A 114 -18.52 16.35 13.57
C TYR A 114 -17.05 16.70 13.83
N GLU A 115 -16.41 17.44 12.91
CA GLU A 115 -15.02 17.87 13.06
C GLU A 115 -14.81 18.81 14.25
N ALA A 116 -15.75 19.75 14.50
CA ALA A 116 -15.69 20.63 15.65
C ALA A 116 -15.82 19.88 16.99
N ARG A 117 -16.65 18.84 17.07
CA ARG A 117 -16.78 17.98 18.26
C ARG A 117 -15.56 17.09 18.48
N VAL A 118 -14.92 16.62 17.41
CA VAL A 118 -13.72 15.79 17.51
C VAL A 118 -12.53 16.62 17.99
N ALA A 119 -12.38 17.85 17.48
CA ALA A 119 -11.36 18.79 17.96
C ALA A 119 -11.55 19.16 19.45
N ASP A 120 -12.80 19.41 19.87
CA ASP A 120 -13.15 19.67 21.28
C ASP A 120 -12.86 18.47 22.19
N TYR A 121 -13.05 17.23 21.72
CA TYR A 121 -12.74 16.02 22.49
C TYR A 121 -11.23 15.79 22.65
N GLU A 122 -10.45 15.99 21.58
CA GLU A 122 -8.99 15.84 21.64
C GLU A 122 -8.36 16.90 22.57
N GLN A 123 -8.86 18.13 22.53
CA GLN A 123 -8.38 19.20 23.39
C GLN A 123 -8.74 18.96 24.86
N LYS A 124 -9.97 18.53 25.15
CA LYS A 124 -10.35 18.11 26.52
C LYS A 124 -9.52 16.95 27.04
N LYS A 125 -9.09 16.05 26.16
CA LYS A 125 -8.22 14.93 26.51
C LYS A 125 -6.78 15.40 26.78
N SER A 126 -6.26 16.36 26.02
CA SER A 126 -4.93 16.94 26.29
C SER A 126 -4.92 17.74 27.59
N ASP A 127 -5.99 18.49 27.86
CA ASP A 127 -6.12 19.29 29.07
C ASP A 127 -6.20 18.39 30.31
N MET A 128 -6.89 17.24 30.22
CA MET A 128 -6.95 16.24 31.30
C MET A 128 -5.63 15.45 31.48
N ALA A 129 -4.83 15.33 30.42
CA ALA A 129 -3.55 14.62 30.47
C ALA A 129 -2.44 15.43 31.17
N CYS A 130 -2.50 16.76 31.13
CA CYS A 130 -1.50 17.63 31.78
C CYS A 130 -2.10 19.00 32.12
N SER A 131 -3.01 19.04 33.10
CA SER A 131 -3.56 20.30 33.63
C SER A 131 -2.69 20.82 34.77
N LEU A 132 -2.31 22.10 34.70
CA LEU A 132 -1.67 22.83 35.80
C LEU A 132 -2.68 23.32 36.85
N ASP A 133 -3.94 23.48 36.45
CA ASP A 133 -5.02 24.03 37.28
C ASP A 133 -5.84 22.93 38.00
N ASP A 134 -5.67 21.66 37.61
CA ASP A 134 -6.26 20.48 38.25
C ASP A 134 -5.23 19.35 38.44
N PRO A 135 -4.37 19.44 39.48
CA PRO A 135 -3.30 18.47 39.71
C PRO A 135 -3.79 17.10 40.19
N ASP A 136 -5.01 16.99 40.75
CA ASP A 136 -5.57 15.73 41.27
C ASP A 136 -6.25 14.89 40.16
N GLY A 137 -6.72 15.53 39.07
CA GLY A 137 -7.30 14.87 37.89
C GLY A 137 -6.31 14.56 36.76
N CYS A 138 -5.04 14.97 36.91
CA CYS A 138 -4.01 14.85 35.89
C CYS A 138 -3.35 13.46 35.88
N GLU A 139 -3.64 12.64 34.86
CA GLU A 139 -3.08 11.28 34.72
C GLU A 139 -1.55 11.23 34.54
N ALA A 140 -0.89 12.34 34.16
CA ALA A 140 0.56 12.38 33.96
C ALA A 140 1.36 12.85 35.19
N CYS A 141 0.72 13.58 36.12
CA CYS A 141 1.37 14.08 37.35
C CYS A 141 1.01 13.27 38.61
N GLY A 142 0.02 12.38 38.53
CA GLY A 142 -0.30 11.42 39.60
C GLY A 142 0.24 10.03 39.29
N SER A 143 1.12 9.53 40.18
CA SER A 143 1.38 8.09 40.32
C SER A 143 0.16 7.33 40.82
#